data_AF-W1YD28-F1
#
_entry.id   AF-W1YD28-F1
#
_cell.length_a   1.000
_cell.length_b   1.000
_cell.length_c   1.000
_cell.angle_alpha   90.00
_cell.angle_beta   90.00
_cell.angle_gamma   90.00
#
_symmetry.space_group_name_H-M   'P 1'
#
loop_
_entity.id
_entity.type
_entity.pdbx_description
1 polymer ?
#
loop_
_entity_poly.entity_id
_entity_poly.type
_entity_poly.pdbx_seq_one_letter_code
_entity_poly.pdbx_strand_id
1 'polypeptide(L)' 'AERGARWGKSRSDLPSTTVSLSAETLPDVQAGSVVLYRKFEVGEVITVRPRANAFDIDLHIKPEYRNLLTSNSVFWAEG' A
#
# COMPACT_ATOMS: atom_id res chain seq x y z
N ALA A 1 9.31 -24.52 -27.37
CA ALA A 1 8.14 -24.46 -26.48
C ALA A 1 8.54 -23.69 -25.23
N GLU A 2 8.36 -22.37 -25.27
CA GLU A 2 8.77 -21.45 -24.22
C GLU A 2 7.69 -21.46 -23.13
N ARG A 3 7.94 -22.14 -22.01
CA ARG A 3 7.01 -22.13 -20.87
C ARG A 3 7.32 -20.90 -20.04
N GLY A 4 6.37 -19.96 -20.05
CA GLY A 4 6.38 -18.72 -19.30
C GLY A 4 6.70 -18.94 -17.82
N ALA A 5 7.78 -18.31 -17.38
CA ALA A 5 8.09 -18.20 -15.98
C ALA A 5 7.24 -17.07 -15.38
N ARG A 6 6.21 -17.47 -14.62
CA ARG A 6 5.48 -16.59 -13.72
C ARG A 6 6.36 -16.38 -12.48
N TRP A 7 7.23 -15.37 -12.50
CA TRP A 7 7.92 -14.94 -11.28
C TRP A 7 6.89 -14.33 -10.32
N GLY A 8 6.51 -15.07 -9.29
CA GLY A 8 5.95 -14.45 -8.08
C GLY A 8 7.05 -13.59 -7.47
N LYS A 9 6.76 -12.30 -7.23
CA LYS A 9 7.73 -11.34 -6.67
C LYS A 9 8.39 -11.94 -5.42
N SER A 10 9.72 -12.00 -5.40
CA SER A 10 10.45 -12.37 -4.19
C SER A 10 10.19 -11.30 -3.13
N ARG A 11 10.13 -11.65 -1.84
CA ARG A 11 9.95 -10.67 -0.75
C ARG A 11 11.04 -9.58 -0.72
N SER A 12 12.18 -9.84 -1.36
CA SER A 12 13.27 -8.88 -1.58
C SER A 12 12.98 -7.82 -2.64
N ASP A 13 11.96 -8.00 -3.47
CA ASP A 13 11.59 -7.11 -4.58
C ASP A 13 10.41 -6.18 -4.20
N LEU A 14 9.88 -6.32 -2.99
CA LEU A 14 8.80 -5.46 -2.49
C LEU A 14 9.38 -4.15 -1.96
N PRO A 15 8.75 -2.99 -2.28
CA PRO A 15 9.16 -1.72 -1.72
C PRO A 15 9.10 -1.75 -0.19
N SER A 16 9.98 -0.97 0.46
CA SER A 16 9.98 -0.89 1.92
C SER A 16 8.71 -0.23 2.45
N THR A 17 8.10 -0.83 3.47
CA THR A 17 6.98 -0.23 4.20
C THR A 17 7.39 1.11 4.81
N THR A 18 6.63 2.15 4.50
CA THR A 18 6.83 3.52 5.04
C THR A 18 5.83 3.82 6.14
N VAL A 19 4.58 3.37 5.98
CA VAL A 19 3.49 3.56 6.94
C VAL A 19 2.68 2.27 7.02
N SER A 20 2.24 1.93 8.23
CA SER A 20 1.25 0.87 8.45
C SER A 20 -0.03 1.49 9.01
N LEU A 21 -1.16 1.18 8.40
CA LEU A 21 -2.49 1.61 8.81
C LEU A 21 -3.29 0.42 9.33
N SER A 22 -4.29 0.72 10.16
CA SER A 22 -5.29 -0.25 10.61
C SER A 22 -6.67 0.27 10.25
N ALA A 23 -7.51 -0.58 9.66
CA ALA A 23 -8.89 -0.25 9.34
C ALA A 23 -9.83 -1.41 9.70
N GLU A 24 -11.02 -1.12 10.21
CA GLU A 24 -12.04 -2.15 10.50
C GLU A 24 -12.68 -2.70 9.22
N THR A 25 -12.77 -1.85 8.20
CA THR A 25 -13.32 -2.18 6.88
C THR A 25 -12.35 -1.73 5.78
N LEU A 26 -12.41 -2.41 4.64
CA LEU A 26 -11.49 -2.19 3.54
C LEU A 26 -12.25 -2.25 2.21
N PRO A 27 -12.77 -1.11 1.71
CA PRO A 27 -13.46 -1.07 0.43
C PRO A 27 -12.44 -1.09 -0.72
N ASP A 28 -12.48 -2.11 -1.58
CA ASP A 28 -11.68 -2.37 -2.81
C ASP A 28 -10.17 -2.02 -2.81
N VAL A 29 -9.58 -1.76 -1.64
CA VAL A 29 -8.14 -1.58 -1.48
C VAL A 29 -7.46 -2.94 -1.50
N GLN A 30 -6.47 -3.09 -2.35
CA GLN A 30 -5.69 -4.33 -2.47
C GLN A 30 -4.21 -4.00 -2.69
N ALA A 31 -3.35 -5.02 -2.63
CA ALA A 31 -1.96 -4.83 -2.99
C ALA A 31 -1.85 -4.29 -4.43
N GLY A 32 -1.07 -3.23 -4.62
CA GLY A 32 -0.96 -2.50 -5.89
C GLY A 32 -1.96 -1.34 -6.06
N SER A 33 -2.90 -1.13 -5.13
CA SER A 33 -3.73 0.09 -5.14
C SER A 33 -2.84 1.34 -4.96
N VAL A 34 -3.16 2.41 -5.68
CA VAL A 34 -2.40 3.67 -5.64
C VAL A 34 -2.72 4.48 -4.39
N VAL A 35 -1.71 5.13 -3.82
CA VAL A 35 -1.88 6.12 -2.75
C VAL A 35 -1.84 7.51 -3.38
N LEU A 36 -2.90 8.29 -3.14
CA LEU A 36 -3.05 9.62 -3.69
C LEU A 36 -2.83 10.72 -2.64
N TYR A 37 -2.19 11.81 -3.04
CA TYR A 37 -2.22 13.08 -2.33
C TYR A 37 -2.67 14.17 -3.30
N ARG A 38 -3.81 14.81 -3.02
CA ARG A 38 -4.40 15.84 -3.91
C ARG A 38 -4.53 15.38 -5.37
N LYS A 39 -4.97 14.12 -5.58
CA LYS A 39 -5.13 13.47 -6.90
C LYS A 39 -3.82 13.12 -7.63
N PHE A 40 -2.67 13.25 -6.98
CA PHE A 40 -1.38 12.79 -7.50
C PHE A 40 -0.95 11.48 -6.85
N GLU A 41 -0.44 10.55 -7.64
CA GLU A 41 0.12 9.29 -7.14
C GLU A 41 1.45 9.53 -6.41
N VAL A 42 1.46 9.22 -5.11
CA VAL A 42 2.63 9.39 -4.24
C VAL A 42 3.18 8.07 -3.71
N GLY A 43 2.50 6.96 -3.96
CA GLY A 43 2.84 5.68 -3.39
C GLY A 43 1.88 4.57 -3.80
N GLU A 44 2.05 3.41 -3.16
CA GLU A 44 1.25 2.22 -3.41
C GLU A 44 1.02 1.40 -2.14
N VAL A 45 -0.06 0.63 -2.13
CA VAL A 45 -0.33 -0.39 -1.11
C VAL A 45 0.56 -1.60 -1.40
N ILE A 46 1.45 -1.95 -0.47
CA ILE A 46 2.38 -3.07 -0.62
C ILE A 46 1.66 -4.38 -0.26
N THR A 47 1.02 -4.41 0.91
CA THR A 47 0.31 -5.59 1.41
C THR A 47 -0.90 -5.21 2.26
N VAL A 48 -1.93 -6.04 2.17
CA VAL A 48 -3.10 -6.01 3.05
C VAL A 48 -3.15 -7.35 3.79
N ARG A 49 -3.25 -7.33 5.11
CA ARG A 49 -3.33 -8.52 5.96
C ARG A 49 -4.62 -8.48 6.78
N PRO A 50 -5.56 -9.43 6.57
CA PRO A 50 -6.73 -9.51 7.43
C PRO A 50 -6.36 -9.98 8.84
N ARG A 51 -7.04 -9.41 9.83
CA ARG A 51 -7.09 -9.81 11.24
C ARG A 51 -8.54 -10.16 11.60
N ALA A 52 -8.78 -10.58 12.85
CA ALA A 52 -10.10 -11.02 13.31
C ALA A 52 -11.22 -9.99 13.03
N ASN A 53 -10.97 -8.70 13.30
CA ASN A 53 -11.95 -7.61 13.16
C ASN A 53 -11.40 -6.38 12.43
N ALA A 54 -10.28 -6.51 11.73
CA ALA A 54 -9.57 -5.39 11.13
C ALA A 54 -8.62 -5.85 10.02
N PHE A 55 -8.00 -4.90 9.34
CA PHE A 55 -6.97 -5.11 8.33
C PHE A 55 -5.74 -4.28 8.67
N ASP A 56 -4.56 -4.90 8.57
CA ASP A 56 -3.30 -4.16 8.56
C ASP A 56 -2.90 -3.87 7.11
N ILE A 57 -2.59 -2.62 6.83
CA ILE A 57 -2.33 -2.12 5.48
C ILE A 57 -0.95 -1.48 5.48
N ASP A 58 -0.02 -2.06 4.73
CA ASP A 58 1.33 -1.51 4.59
C ASP A 58 1.43 -0.70 3.31
N LEU A 59 1.86 0.55 3.44
CA LEU A 59 2.02 1.50 2.36
C LEU A 59 3.48 1.77 2.06
N HIS A 60 3.81 1.87 0.78
CA HIS A 60 5.04 2.49 0.31
C HIS A 60 4.74 3.93 -0.12
N ILE A 61 5.45 4.91 0.44
CA ILE A 61 5.45 6.28 -0.06
C ILE A 61 6.81 6.53 -0.71
N LYS A 62 6.81 7.03 -1.95
CA LYS A 62 8.05 7.28 -2.69
C LYS A 62 8.93 8.28 -1.90
N PRO A 63 10.27 8.11 -1.89
CA PRO A 63 11.16 8.91 -1.06
C PRO A 63 10.96 10.44 -1.17
N GLU A 64 10.71 10.94 -2.37
CA GLU A 64 10.46 12.35 -2.68
C GLU A 64 9.19 12.92 -2.03
N TYR A 65 8.26 12.07 -1.60
CA TYR A 65 6.98 12.47 -0.99
C TYR A 65 6.91 12.19 0.52
N ARG A 66 7.97 11.66 1.14
CA ARG A 66 7.95 11.33 2.58
C ARG A 66 7.65 12.52 3.49
N ASN A 67 7.99 13.73 3.05
CA ASN A 67 7.68 14.97 3.77
C ASN A 67 6.18 15.28 3.86
N LEU A 68 5.32 14.60 3.09
CA LEU A 68 3.86 14.71 3.18
C LEU A 68 3.29 13.93 4.38
N LEU A 69 4.07 12.99 4.93
CA LEU A 69 3.70 12.23 6.12
C LEU A 69 4.02 13.04 7.37
N THR A 70 2.98 13.36 8.12
CA THR A 70 3.08 14.08 9.38
C THR A 70 2.24 13.35 10.43
N SER A 71 2.39 13.72 11.69
CA SER A 71 1.51 13.23 12.76
C SER A 71 0.03 13.57 12.55
N ASN A 72 -0.27 14.55 11.69
CA ASN A 72 -1.63 15.01 11.41
C ASN A 72 -2.18 14.46 10.08
N SER A 73 -1.44 13.57 9.41
CA SER A 73 -1.88 13.00 8.14
C SER A 73 -3.05 12.03 8.37
N VAL A 74 -4.13 12.25 7.63
CA VAL A 74 -5.33 11.40 7.64
C VAL A 74 -5.41 10.62 6.33
N PHE A 75 -5.72 9.34 6.43
CA PHE A 75 -5.90 8.45 5.29
C PHE A 75 -7.36 8.02 5.21
N TRP A 76 -7.89 7.95 4.00
CA TRP A 76 -9.22 7.40 3.72
C TRP A 76 -9.14 6.59 2.42
N ALA A 77 -9.92 5.52 2.35
CA ALA A 77 -10.13 4.82 1.09
C ALA A 77 -11.18 5.59 0.29
N GLU A 78 -10.92 5.83 -1.00
CA GLU A 78 -11.89 6.37 -1.95
C GLU A 78 -12.52 5.18 -2.68
N GLY A 79 -13.84 5.11 -2.69
CA GLY A 79 -14.64 4.05 -3.31
C GLY A 79 -15.79 4.62 -4.12
#